data_AF-A0A7C5IE37-F1
#
_entry.id   AF-A0A7C5IE37-F1
#
_cell.length_a   1.000
_cell.length_b   1.000
_cell.length_c   1.000
_cell.angle_alpha   90.00
_cell.angle_beta   90.00
_cell.angle_gamma   90.00
#
_symmetry.space_group_name_H-M   'P 1'
#
loop_
_entity.id
_entity.type
_entity.pdbx_description
1 polymer ?
#
loop_
_entity_poly.entity_id
_entity_poly.type
_entity_poly.pdbx_seq_one_letter_code
_entity_poly.pdbx_strand_id
1 'polypeptide(L)'
;QAAVVEKNIQKENYVQSRWDVIIGCILVSVVAYFIIVACAATIFHSGHRQITNAADAAMALEPLAGRAASTLFAIGLCNASLFAASILPLATAYTVCEGLGFESGIDKRPHEAPAFYSLYTGLIILGALAVLVLNESKQIPIILLSQVANGILLPFVLIFMLRLCNREDLMGPYRNTRILNVIAWATCIVVIVLTLLLVISSFFPHYVPQSIAGKASAAIGRF
;
A
#
# COMPACT_ATOMS: atom_id res chain seq x y z
N GLN A 1 -4.14 11.42 6.07
CA GLN A 1 -4.06 12.72 6.74
C GLN A 1 -5.04 13.71 6.11
N ALA A 2 -5.00 13.92 4.79
CA ALA A 2 -6.00 14.71 4.05
C ALA A 2 -7.46 14.33 4.35
N ALA A 3 -7.81 13.03 4.35
CA ALA A 3 -9.18 12.59 4.63
C ALA A 3 -9.71 12.94 6.05
N VAL A 4 -8.82 13.13 7.04
CA VAL A 4 -9.22 13.52 8.41
C VAL A 4 -9.47 15.03 8.48
N VAL A 5 -8.67 15.81 7.74
CA VAL A 5 -8.84 17.26 7.58
C VAL A 5 -10.13 17.55 6.80
N GLU A 6 -10.37 16.80 5.73
CA GLU A 6 -11.55 16.91 4.88
C GLU A 6 -12.84 16.53 5.61
N LYS A 7 -12.84 15.43 6.37
CA LYS A 7 -13.98 15.05 7.23
C LYS A 7 -14.18 15.96 8.45
N ASN A 8 -13.33 16.97 8.62
CA ASN A 8 -13.37 17.93 9.73
C ASN A 8 -13.57 17.26 11.09
N ILE A 9 -12.87 16.14 11.33
CA ILE A 9 -13.13 15.28 12.49
C ILE A 9 -12.77 16.05 13.77
N GLN A 10 -13.79 16.45 14.52
CA GLN A 10 -13.62 17.11 15.81
C GLN A 10 -13.05 16.15 16.86
N LYS A 11 -12.38 16.71 17.87
CA LYS A 11 -11.69 15.96 18.93
C LYS A 11 -12.61 14.97 19.66
N GLU A 12 -13.91 15.26 19.76
CA GLU A 12 -14.90 14.36 20.34
C GLU A 12 -15.06 13.02 19.59
N ASN A 13 -14.81 12.99 18.28
CA ASN A 13 -14.96 11.77 17.44
C ASN A 13 -13.66 10.94 17.33
N TYR A 14 -12.62 11.27 18.10
CA TYR A 14 -11.33 10.58 18.05
C TYR A 14 -11.47 9.06 18.26
N VAL A 15 -12.31 8.64 19.20
CA VAL A 15 -12.51 7.21 19.51
C VAL A 15 -13.14 6.47 18.32
N GLN A 16 -14.12 7.08 17.65
CA GLN A 16 -14.75 6.50 16.47
C GLN A 16 -13.76 6.40 15.30
N SER A 17 -12.98 7.45 15.06
CA SER A 17 -11.92 7.43 14.03
C SER A 17 -10.86 6.36 14.33
N ARG A 18 -10.51 6.15 15.59
CA ARG A 18 -9.56 5.10 15.98
C ARG A 18 -10.12 3.70 15.71
N TRP A 19 -11.40 3.48 16.02
CA TRP A 19 -12.05 2.20 15.72
C TRP A 19 -12.17 1.96 14.21
N ASP A 20 -12.49 2.99 13.42
CA ASP A 20 -12.52 2.92 11.96
C ASP A 20 -11.17 2.44 11.39
N VAL A 21 -10.07 3.05 11.86
CA VAL A 21 -8.71 2.63 11.45
C VAL A 21 -8.38 1.21 11.90
N ILE A 22 -8.69 0.83 13.14
CA ILE A 22 -8.39 -0.51 13.66
C ILE A 22 -9.15 -1.59 12.88
N ILE A 23 -10.46 -1.39 12.67
CA ILE A 23 -11.30 -2.33 11.93
C ILE A 23 -10.83 -2.42 10.48
N GLY A 24 -10.52 -1.28 9.85
CA GLY A 24 -9.95 -1.25 8.50
C GLY A 24 -8.65 -2.03 8.39
N CYS A 25 -7.71 -1.82 9.32
CA CYS A 25 -6.43 -2.56 9.35
C CYS A 25 -6.63 -4.07 9.54
N ILE A 26 -7.56 -4.50 10.41
CA ILE A 26 -7.86 -5.92 10.63
C ILE A 26 -8.45 -6.52 9.35
N LEU A 27 -9.43 -5.88 8.73
CA LEU A 27 -10.05 -6.39 7.50
C LEU A 27 -9.03 -6.53 6.37
N VAL A 28 -8.18 -5.52 6.14
CA VAL A 28 -7.11 -5.59 5.14
C VAL A 28 -6.14 -6.74 5.44
N SER A 29 -5.79 -6.95 6.70
CA SER A 29 -4.87 -8.03 7.11
C SER A 29 -5.49 -9.41 6.88
N VAL A 30 -6.78 -9.59 7.18
CA VAL A 30 -7.52 -10.83 6.94
C VAL A 30 -7.58 -11.13 5.44
N VAL A 31 -7.93 -10.13 4.62
CA VAL A 31 -7.96 -10.29 3.16
C VAL A 31 -6.57 -10.64 2.61
N ALA A 32 -5.52 -9.94 3.06
CA ALA A 32 -4.14 -10.23 2.66
C ALA A 32 -3.70 -11.65 3.03
N TYR A 33 -4.07 -12.12 4.23
CA TYR A 33 -3.81 -13.50 4.66
C TYR A 33 -4.46 -14.52 3.73
N PHE A 34 -5.74 -14.34 3.38
CA PHE A 34 -6.43 -15.25 2.46
C PHE A 34 -5.83 -15.23 1.05
N ILE A 35 -5.38 -14.07 0.55
CA ILE A 35 -4.68 -13.97 -0.74
C ILE A 35 -3.39 -14.80 -0.71
N ILE A 36 -2.58 -14.67 0.36
CA ILE A 36 -1.33 -15.42 0.51
C ILE A 36 -1.60 -16.94 0.55
N VAL A 37 -2.58 -17.37 1.36
CA VAL A 37 -2.95 -18.78 1.48
C VAL A 37 -3.47 -19.34 0.14
N ALA A 38 -4.32 -18.58 -0.57
CA ALA A 38 -4.83 -18.98 -1.87
C ALA A 38 -3.71 -19.10 -2.92
N CYS A 39 -2.78 -18.14 -2.96
CA CYS A 39 -1.61 -18.21 -3.81
C CYS A 39 -0.70 -19.40 -3.46
N ALA A 40 -0.49 -19.70 -2.17
CA ALA A 40 0.26 -20.87 -1.74
C ALA A 40 -0.43 -22.17 -2.17
N ALA A 41 -1.73 -22.30 -1.96
CA ALA A 41 -2.47 -23.51 -2.34
C ALA A 41 -2.53 -23.74 -3.87
N THR A 42 -2.45 -22.66 -4.68
CA THR A 42 -2.58 -22.72 -6.14
C THR A 42 -1.23 -22.78 -6.84
N ILE A 43 -0.45 -21.70 -6.75
CA ILE A 43 0.78 -21.47 -7.52
C ILE A 43 1.93 -22.34 -7.02
N PHE A 44 2.05 -22.50 -5.70
CA PHE A 44 3.13 -23.30 -5.11
C PHE A 44 2.94 -24.79 -5.38
N HIS A 45 1.69 -25.28 -5.36
CA HIS A 45 1.37 -26.69 -5.56
C HIS A 45 1.30 -27.09 -7.05
N SER A 46 0.84 -26.19 -7.94
CA SER A 46 0.68 -26.49 -9.38
C SER A 46 1.95 -26.34 -10.22
N GLY A 47 3.07 -25.86 -9.65
CA GLY A 47 4.35 -25.73 -10.34
C GLY A 47 4.46 -24.55 -11.32
N HIS A 48 3.37 -23.80 -11.57
CA HIS A 48 3.36 -22.59 -12.41
C HIS A 48 3.94 -21.39 -11.66
N ARG A 49 5.27 -21.33 -11.52
CA ARG A 49 5.97 -20.29 -10.74
C ARG A 49 6.05 -18.92 -11.41
N GLN A 50 5.63 -18.77 -12.66
CA GLN A 50 5.69 -17.50 -13.39
C GLN A 50 4.29 -16.94 -13.58
N ILE A 51 3.98 -15.90 -12.81
CA ILE A 51 2.80 -15.05 -13.02
C ILE A 51 3.27 -13.84 -13.82
N THR A 52 2.89 -13.77 -15.07
CA THR A 52 3.27 -12.68 -15.97
C THR A 52 2.23 -11.57 -16.00
N ASN A 53 0.97 -11.90 -15.71
CA ASN A 53 -0.12 -10.92 -15.66
C ASN A 53 -1.19 -11.32 -14.62
N ALA A 54 -2.17 -10.43 -14.42
CA ALA A 54 -3.28 -10.67 -13.50
C ALA A 54 -4.24 -11.79 -13.96
N ALA A 55 -4.31 -12.04 -15.28
CA ALA A 55 -5.14 -13.11 -15.83
C ALA A 55 -4.57 -14.49 -15.47
N ASP A 56 -3.24 -14.63 -15.47
CA ASP A 56 -2.54 -15.84 -15.03
C ASP A 56 -2.86 -16.15 -13.56
N ALA A 57 -2.93 -15.12 -12.71
CA ALA A 57 -3.35 -15.28 -11.31
C ALA A 57 -4.81 -15.76 -11.21
N ALA A 58 -5.72 -15.21 -12.02
CA ALA A 58 -7.12 -15.64 -12.06
C ALA A 58 -7.30 -17.09 -12.56
N MET A 59 -6.48 -17.52 -13.53
CA MET A 59 -6.46 -18.89 -14.03
C MET A 59 -5.83 -19.85 -13.02
N ALA A 60 -4.79 -19.42 -12.29
CA ALA A 60 -4.17 -20.23 -11.25
C ALA A 60 -5.14 -20.57 -10.10
N LEU A 61 -6.19 -19.76 -9.88
CA LEU A 61 -7.24 -20.00 -8.90
C LEU A 61 -8.30 -21.02 -9.34
N GLU A 62 -8.43 -21.31 -10.63
CA GLU A 62 -9.40 -22.28 -11.17
C GLU A 62 -9.27 -23.70 -10.57
N PRO A 63 -8.08 -24.31 -10.43
CA PRO A 63 -7.95 -25.67 -9.86
C PRO A 63 -8.32 -25.79 -8.38
N LEU A 64 -8.32 -24.70 -7.61
CA LEU A 64 -8.60 -24.74 -6.16
C LEU A 64 -10.09 -24.74 -5.85
N ALA A 65 -10.91 -24.01 -6.63
CA ALA A 65 -12.32 -23.79 -6.32
C ALA A 65 -13.24 -23.76 -7.57
N GLY A 66 -12.71 -24.19 -8.73
CA GLY A 66 -13.43 -24.27 -10.00
C GLY A 66 -13.60 -22.94 -10.72
N ARG A 67 -14.31 -22.96 -11.85
CA ARG A 67 -14.56 -21.79 -12.71
C ARG A 67 -15.21 -20.61 -11.99
N ALA A 68 -16.09 -20.87 -11.02
CA ALA A 68 -16.77 -19.83 -10.26
C ALA A 68 -15.80 -18.94 -9.47
N ALA A 69 -14.72 -19.51 -8.93
CA ALA A 69 -13.72 -18.74 -8.18
C ALA A 69 -12.90 -17.82 -9.09
N SER A 70 -12.53 -18.28 -10.29
CA SER A 70 -11.85 -17.45 -11.29
C SER A 70 -12.71 -16.26 -11.71
N THR A 71 -14.02 -16.47 -11.93
CA THR A 71 -14.96 -15.38 -12.26
C THR A 71 -15.13 -14.40 -11.11
N LEU A 72 -15.30 -14.88 -9.87
CA LEU A 72 -15.39 -14.01 -8.69
C LEU A 72 -14.11 -13.22 -8.46
N PHE A 73 -12.93 -13.82 -8.68
CA PHE A 73 -11.65 -13.13 -8.61
C PHE A 73 -11.54 -12.04 -9.69
N ALA A 74 -11.92 -12.32 -10.94
CA ALA A 74 -11.88 -11.34 -12.01
C ALA A 74 -12.80 -10.12 -11.71
N ILE A 75 -14.02 -10.37 -11.21
CA ILE A 75 -14.95 -9.31 -10.80
C ILE A 75 -14.39 -8.50 -9.62
N GLY A 76 -13.87 -9.20 -8.60
CA GLY A 76 -13.28 -8.56 -7.42
C GLY A 76 -12.05 -7.72 -7.76
N LEU A 77 -11.17 -8.24 -8.61
CA LEU A 77 -9.98 -7.54 -9.08
C LEU A 77 -10.34 -6.31 -9.93
N CYS A 78 -11.34 -6.42 -10.81
CA CYS A 78 -11.84 -5.30 -11.60
C CYS A 78 -12.35 -4.18 -10.68
N ASN A 79 -13.19 -4.54 -9.70
CA ASN A 79 -13.73 -3.58 -8.74
C ASN A 79 -12.62 -2.92 -7.90
N ALA A 80 -11.69 -3.71 -7.35
CA ALA A 80 -10.56 -3.19 -6.58
C ALA A 80 -9.68 -2.25 -7.42
N SER A 81 -9.45 -2.59 -8.70
CA SER A 81 -8.66 -1.75 -9.62
C SER A 81 -9.34 -0.42 -9.90
N LEU A 82 -10.66 -0.42 -10.10
CA LEU A 82 -11.43 0.82 -10.32
C LEU A 82 -11.43 1.73 -9.08
N PHE A 83 -11.62 1.14 -7.89
CA PHE A 83 -11.52 1.88 -6.63
C PHE A 83 -10.11 2.45 -6.43
N ALA A 84 -9.06 1.66 -6.66
CA ALA A 84 -7.68 2.13 -6.55
C ALA A 84 -7.39 3.27 -7.55
N ALA A 85 -7.83 3.12 -8.80
CA ALA A 85 -7.63 4.13 -9.85
C ALA A 85 -8.34 5.46 -9.55
N SER A 86 -9.39 5.46 -8.73
CA SER A 86 -10.10 6.68 -8.32
C SER A 86 -9.52 7.27 -7.04
N ILE A 87 -9.24 6.46 -6.02
CA ILE A 87 -8.81 6.92 -4.69
C ILE A 87 -7.36 7.40 -4.68
N LEU A 88 -6.44 6.72 -5.40
CA LEU A 88 -5.01 7.07 -5.37
C LEU A 88 -4.72 8.45 -6.00
N PRO A 89 -5.20 8.76 -7.21
CA PRO A 89 -5.02 10.10 -7.79
C PRO A 89 -5.64 11.18 -6.94
N LEU A 90 -6.79 10.90 -6.33
CA LEU A 90 -7.48 11.83 -5.45
C LEU A 90 -6.62 12.16 -4.21
N ALA A 91 -6.14 11.15 -3.50
CA ALA A 91 -5.28 11.33 -2.33
C ALA A 91 -3.96 12.04 -2.69
N THR A 92 -3.38 11.69 -3.85
CA THR A 92 -2.16 12.33 -4.35
C THR A 92 -2.40 13.81 -4.64
N ALA A 93 -3.49 14.13 -5.36
CA ALA A 93 -3.87 15.51 -5.66
C ALA A 93 -4.05 16.34 -4.40
N TYR A 94 -4.71 15.78 -3.39
CA TYR A 94 -4.81 16.44 -2.08
C TYR A 94 -3.45 16.74 -1.47
N THR A 95 -2.58 15.74 -1.35
CA THR A 95 -1.28 15.94 -0.69
C THR A 95 -0.38 16.93 -1.43
N VAL A 96 -0.42 16.95 -2.77
CA VAL A 96 0.37 17.87 -3.58
C VAL A 96 -0.18 19.29 -3.47
N CYS A 97 -1.49 19.47 -3.57
CA CYS A 97 -2.10 20.80 -3.48
C CYS A 97 -1.98 21.37 -2.06
N GLU A 98 -2.16 20.57 -1.00
CA GLU A 98 -1.88 20.99 0.38
C GLU A 98 -0.40 21.37 0.58
N GLY A 99 0.53 20.56 0.04
CA GLY A 99 1.97 20.80 0.17
C GLY A 99 2.46 22.06 -0.57
N LEU A 100 1.82 22.42 -1.68
CA LEU A 100 2.13 23.62 -2.47
C LEU A 100 1.31 24.85 -2.06
N GLY A 101 0.41 24.72 -1.09
CA GLY A 101 -0.46 25.81 -0.63
C GLY A 101 -1.56 26.19 -1.63
N PHE A 102 -1.90 25.30 -2.56
CA PHE A 102 -2.98 25.50 -3.52
C PHE A 102 -4.35 25.17 -2.90
N GLU A 103 -5.39 25.83 -3.40
CA GLU A 103 -6.76 25.54 -3.01
C GLU A 103 -7.14 24.10 -3.37
N SER A 104 -7.57 23.34 -2.37
CA SER A 104 -7.80 21.89 -2.44
C SER A 104 -9.19 21.56 -1.88
N GLY A 105 -9.91 20.61 -2.49
CA GLY A 105 -11.22 20.15 -2.00
C GLY A 105 -12.12 19.62 -3.11
N ILE A 106 -12.69 18.43 -2.91
CA ILE A 106 -13.80 17.87 -3.71
C ILE A 106 -15.06 18.74 -3.59
N ASP A 107 -15.20 19.44 -2.47
CA ASP A 107 -16.32 20.36 -2.20
C ASP A 107 -16.18 21.71 -2.92
N LYS A 108 -15.04 21.96 -3.58
CA LYS A 108 -14.82 23.16 -4.40
C LYS A 108 -15.15 22.87 -5.87
N ARG A 109 -15.74 23.85 -6.56
CA ARG A 109 -16.07 23.71 -7.98
C ARG A 109 -14.78 23.56 -8.82
N PRO A 110 -14.83 22.90 -9.99
CA PRO A 110 -13.65 22.72 -10.85
C PRO A 110 -13.00 24.03 -11.31
N HIS A 111 -13.72 25.15 -11.28
CA HIS A 111 -13.18 26.50 -11.54
C HIS A 111 -12.50 27.14 -10.31
N GLU A 112 -12.85 26.70 -9.09
CA GLU A 112 -12.29 27.20 -7.82
C GLU A 112 -11.04 26.42 -7.39
N ALA A 113 -10.81 25.23 -7.94
CA ALA A 113 -9.60 24.42 -7.70
C ALA A 113 -9.05 23.80 -9.00
N PRO A 114 -8.67 24.60 -10.01
CA PRO A 114 -8.22 24.08 -11.31
C PRO A 114 -6.93 23.24 -11.20
N ALA A 115 -6.05 23.55 -10.26
CA ALA A 115 -4.83 22.78 -9.99
C ALA A 115 -5.14 21.35 -9.48
N PHE A 116 -6.16 21.20 -8.64
CA PHE A 116 -6.56 19.91 -8.09
C PHE A 116 -7.17 19.00 -9.16
N TYR A 117 -8.14 19.51 -9.93
CA TYR A 117 -8.81 18.73 -10.98
C TYR A 117 -7.89 18.43 -12.16
N SER A 118 -6.99 19.34 -12.53
CA SER A 118 -6.00 19.09 -13.59
C SER A 118 -4.98 18.03 -13.18
N LEU A 119 -4.50 18.06 -11.93
CA LEU A 119 -3.57 17.04 -11.43
C LEU A 119 -4.26 15.68 -11.28
N TYR A 120 -5.49 15.64 -10.77
CA TYR A 120 -6.31 14.43 -10.69
C TYR A 120 -6.54 13.79 -12.07
N THR A 121 -7.04 14.59 -13.03
CA THR A 121 -7.31 14.12 -14.40
C THR A 121 -6.01 13.73 -15.10
N GLY A 122 -4.94 14.51 -14.91
CA GLY A 122 -3.62 14.23 -15.47
C GLY A 122 -3.05 12.90 -14.96
N LEU A 123 -3.16 12.61 -13.66
CA LEU A 123 -2.73 11.33 -13.09
C LEU A 123 -3.52 10.14 -13.67
N ILE A 124 -4.82 10.28 -13.88
CA ILE A 124 -5.65 9.24 -14.51
C ILE A 124 -5.22 9.01 -15.96
N ILE A 125 -5.06 10.08 -16.74
CA ILE A 125 -4.64 9.98 -18.15
C ILE A 125 -3.24 9.38 -18.25
N LEU A 126 -2.30 9.82 -17.40
CA LEU A 126 -0.94 9.26 -17.35
C LEU A 126 -0.95 7.78 -16.96
N GLY A 127 -1.77 7.39 -15.98
CA GLY A 127 -1.94 5.99 -15.61
C GLY A 127 -2.48 5.14 -16.76
N ALA A 128 -3.51 5.63 -17.46
CA ALA A 128 -4.07 4.95 -18.64
C ALA A 128 -3.05 4.85 -19.78
N LEU A 129 -2.32 5.92 -20.07
CA LEU A 129 -1.29 5.94 -21.11
C LEU A 129 -0.11 5.04 -20.76
N ALA A 130 0.29 4.99 -19.48
CA ALA A 130 1.32 4.07 -19.02
C ALA A 130 0.93 2.60 -19.26
N VAL A 131 -0.33 2.23 -18.99
CA VAL A 131 -0.83 0.87 -19.28
C VAL A 131 -0.84 0.57 -20.78
N LEU A 132 -1.20 1.53 -21.63
CA LEU A 132 -1.23 1.35 -23.09
C LEU A 132 0.17 1.26 -23.73
N VAL A 133 1.16 1.96 -23.17
CA VAL A 133 2.52 2.04 -23.72
C VAL A 133 3.43 0.93 -23.16
N LEU A 134 3.18 0.45 -21.94
CA LEU A 134 3.95 -0.66 -21.36
C LEU A 134 3.49 -2.00 -21.93
N ASN A 135 4.44 -2.77 -22.46
CA ASN A 135 4.21 -4.18 -22.76
C ASN A 135 3.82 -4.96 -21.50
N GLU A 136 2.90 -5.92 -21.63
CA GLU A 136 2.40 -6.76 -20.52
C GLU A 136 3.52 -7.37 -19.67
N SER A 137 4.63 -7.79 -20.31
CA SER A 137 5.79 -8.38 -19.64
C SER A 137 6.55 -7.44 -18.71
N LYS A 138 6.37 -6.12 -18.82
CA LYS A 138 7.04 -5.11 -17.97
C LYS A 138 6.15 -4.56 -16.87
N GLN A 139 4.85 -4.88 -16.87
CA GLN A 139 3.90 -4.34 -15.90
C GLN A 139 4.13 -4.88 -14.49
N ILE A 140 4.30 -6.20 -14.34
CA ILE A 140 4.56 -6.81 -13.02
C ILE A 140 5.87 -6.29 -12.39
N PRO A 141 7.01 -6.24 -13.09
CA PRO A 141 8.24 -5.64 -12.54
C PRO A 141 8.04 -4.21 -12.06
N ILE A 142 7.27 -3.38 -12.76
CA ILE A 142 7.02 -1.98 -12.37
C ILE A 142 6.14 -1.91 -11.12
N ILE A 143 5.13 -2.76 -11.00
CA ILE A 143 4.33 -2.87 -9.78
C ILE A 143 5.23 -3.26 -8.61
N LEU A 144 6.09 -4.28 -8.78
CA LEU A 144 7.03 -4.72 -7.74
C LEU A 144 8.03 -3.61 -7.36
N LEU A 145 8.60 -2.90 -8.33
CA LEU A 145 9.48 -1.76 -8.08
C LEU A 145 8.77 -0.63 -7.31
N SER A 146 7.50 -0.37 -7.63
CA SER A 146 6.67 0.60 -6.88
C SER A 146 6.45 0.16 -5.43
N GLN A 147 6.25 -1.14 -5.18
CA GLN A 147 6.17 -1.67 -3.81
C GLN A 147 7.50 -1.53 -3.05
N VAL A 148 8.63 -1.81 -3.71
CA VAL A 148 9.96 -1.59 -3.13
C VAL A 148 10.17 -0.12 -2.78
N ALA A 149 9.84 0.79 -3.71
CA ALA A 149 9.93 2.23 -3.48
C ALA A 149 9.06 2.69 -2.29
N ASN A 150 7.82 2.21 -2.20
CA ASN A 150 6.95 2.47 -1.04
C ASN A 150 7.55 1.93 0.26
N GLY A 151 8.17 0.74 0.23
CA GLY A 151 8.90 0.17 1.37
C GLY A 151 10.08 1.02 1.84
N ILE A 152 10.76 1.69 0.92
CA ILE A 152 11.87 2.63 1.21
C ILE A 152 11.35 3.94 1.80
N LEU A 153 10.22 4.45 1.32
CA LEU A 153 9.62 5.71 1.80
C LEU A 153 8.96 5.57 3.18
N LEU A 154 8.40 4.40 3.49
CA LEU A 154 7.76 4.09 4.78
C LEU A 154 8.57 4.53 6.01
N PRO A 155 9.84 4.11 6.21
CA PRO A 155 10.60 4.50 7.40
C PRO A 155 10.83 6.01 7.48
N PHE A 156 11.06 6.68 6.35
CA PHE A 156 11.21 8.13 6.31
C PHE A 156 9.93 8.79 6.83
N VAL A 157 8.78 8.45 6.26
CA VAL A 157 7.47 8.99 6.67
C VAL A 157 7.19 8.69 8.15
N LEU A 158 7.49 7.47 8.63
CA LEU A 158 7.31 7.09 10.03
C LEU A 158 8.16 7.95 10.97
N ILE A 159 9.44 8.19 10.66
CA ILE A 159 10.32 9.02 11.50
C ILE A 159 9.76 10.44 11.61
N PHE A 160 9.34 11.05 10.49
CA PHE A 160 8.74 12.38 10.50
C PHE A 160 7.46 12.42 11.30
N MET A 161 6.58 11.43 11.10
CA MET A 161 5.31 11.33 11.82
C MET A 161 5.54 11.17 13.33
N LEU A 162 6.47 10.29 13.75
CA LEU A 162 6.83 10.10 15.16
C LEU A 162 7.46 11.34 15.77
N ARG A 163 8.28 12.07 15.01
CA ARG A 163 8.85 13.33 15.48
C ARG A 163 7.76 14.39 15.69
N LEU A 164 6.77 14.44 14.79
CA LEU A 164 5.65 15.38 14.89
C LEU A 164 4.72 15.05 16.07
N CYS A 165 4.37 13.78 16.26
CA CYS A 165 3.55 13.31 17.38
C CYS A 165 4.23 13.46 18.75
N ASN A 166 5.55 13.60 18.78
CA ASN A 166 6.32 13.82 20.00
C ASN A 166 6.59 15.30 20.31
N ARG A 167 6.27 16.23 19.40
CA ARG A 167 6.44 17.68 19.63
C ARG A 167 5.34 18.23 20.52
N GLU A 168 5.74 18.80 21.65
CA GLU A 168 4.83 19.44 22.61
C GLU A 168 4.14 20.66 22.02
N ASP A 169 4.86 21.44 21.20
CA ASP A 169 4.34 22.63 20.51
C ASP A 169 3.16 22.33 19.57
N LEU A 170 3.07 21.09 19.05
CA LEU A 170 2.07 20.69 18.07
C LEU A 170 0.95 19.82 18.68
N MET A 171 1.29 18.89 19.56
CA MET A 171 0.31 17.95 20.15
C MET A 171 -0.21 18.35 21.53
N GLY A 172 0.48 19.23 22.26
CA GLY A 172 0.10 19.65 23.61
C GLY A 172 -0.25 18.46 24.52
N PRO A 173 -1.49 18.37 25.05
CA PRO A 173 -1.91 17.29 25.97
C PRO A 173 -2.11 15.93 25.30
N TYR A 174 -2.15 15.83 23.97
CA TYR A 174 -2.35 14.57 23.22
C TYR A 174 -1.04 13.89 22.82
N ARG A 175 0.07 14.27 23.47
CA ARG A 175 1.39 13.69 23.21
C ARG A 175 1.40 12.18 23.45
N ASN A 176 2.17 11.47 22.63
CA ASN A 176 2.38 10.04 22.80
C ASN A 176 2.96 9.73 24.19
N THR A 177 2.36 8.78 24.90
CA THR A 177 2.87 8.34 26.21
C THR A 177 4.21 7.64 26.04
N ARG A 178 5.03 7.57 27.10
CA ARG A 178 6.36 6.95 27.04
C ARG A 178 6.31 5.50 26.51
N ILE A 179 5.27 4.75 26.88
CA ILE A 179 5.05 3.36 26.43
C ILE A 179 4.76 3.32 24.93
N LEU A 180 3.83 4.15 24.44
CA LEU A 180 3.50 4.21 23.01
C LEU A 180 4.71 4.68 22.19
N ASN A 181 5.52 5.58 22.72
CA ASN A 181 6.72 6.03 22.06
C ASN A 181 7.76 4.91 21.94
N VAL A 182 7.98 4.11 23.00
CA VAL A 182 8.88 2.95 22.95
C VAL A 182 8.41 1.92 21.92
N ILE A 183 7.11 1.57 21.93
CA ILE A 183 6.54 0.63 20.95
C ILE A 183 6.69 1.18 19.53
N ALA A 184 6.35 2.44 19.31
CA ALA A 184 6.38 3.03 17.98
C ALA A 184 7.81 3.18 17.43
N TRP A 185 8.79 3.53 18.28
CA TRP A 185 10.20 3.53 17.90
C TRP A 185 10.73 2.11 17.64
N ALA A 186 10.34 1.12 18.44
CA ALA A 186 10.70 -0.27 18.21
C ALA A 186 10.17 -0.76 16.85
N THR A 187 8.89 -0.52 16.55
CA THR A 187 8.30 -0.84 15.25
C THR A 187 8.99 -0.09 14.11
N CYS A 188 9.31 1.19 14.31
CA CYS A 188 10.04 1.98 13.31
C CYS A 188 11.43 1.39 13.02
N ILE A 189 12.19 1.02 14.06
CA ILE A 189 13.50 0.37 13.90
C ILE A 189 13.35 -0.96 13.16
N VAL A 190 12.37 -1.79 13.53
CA VAL A 190 12.10 -3.06 12.84
C VAL A 190 11.81 -2.82 11.35
N VAL A 191 10.92 -1.88 11.01
CA VAL A 191 10.62 -1.53 9.62
C VAL A 191 11.87 -1.03 8.89
N ILE A 192 12.68 -0.17 9.49
CA ILE A 192 13.95 0.31 8.91
C ILE A 192 14.88 -0.86 8.60
N VAL A 193 15.06 -1.79 9.54
CA VAL A 193 15.91 -2.96 9.36
C VAL A 193 15.39 -3.85 8.23
N LEU A 194 14.09 -4.15 8.19
CA LEU A 194 13.50 -4.94 7.11
C LEU A 194 13.63 -4.24 5.75
N THR A 195 13.40 -2.93 5.69
CA THR A 195 13.55 -2.14 4.45
C THR A 195 15.01 -2.16 3.98
N LEU A 196 15.98 -1.96 4.88
CA LEU A 196 17.40 -2.03 4.53
C LEU A 196 17.79 -3.42 4.02
N LEU A 197 17.31 -4.49 4.67
CA LEU A 197 17.53 -5.85 4.21
C LEU A 197 16.95 -6.07 2.81
N LEU A 198 15.74 -5.57 2.55
CA LEU A 198 15.09 -5.67 1.25
C LEU A 198 15.87 -4.91 0.17
N VAL A 199 16.31 -3.67 0.45
CA VAL A 199 17.12 -2.87 -0.47
C VAL A 199 18.46 -3.55 -0.77
N ILE A 200 19.16 -4.01 0.27
CA ILE A 200 20.44 -4.74 0.11
C ILE A 200 20.23 -6.00 -0.72
N SER A 201 19.16 -6.77 -0.47
CA SER A 201 18.86 -7.97 -1.25
C SER A 201 18.53 -7.66 -2.72
N SER A 202 17.87 -6.52 -2.97
CA SER A 202 17.47 -6.10 -4.31
C SER A 202 18.63 -5.55 -5.14
N PHE A 203 19.58 -4.83 -4.52
CA PHE A 203 20.73 -4.22 -5.21
C PHE A 203 22.00 -5.08 -5.17
N PHE A 204 22.17 -5.92 -4.15
CA PHE A 204 23.34 -6.77 -3.94
C PHE A 204 22.95 -8.24 -3.76
N PRO A 205 22.41 -8.91 -4.80
CA PRO A 205 22.05 -10.33 -4.74
C PRO A 205 23.25 -11.26 -4.45
N HIS A 206 24.50 -10.77 -4.55
CA HIS A 206 25.72 -11.53 -4.31
C HIS A 206 26.24 -11.50 -2.85
N TYR A 207 25.72 -10.62 -1.99
CA TYR A 207 26.17 -10.46 -0.59
C TYR A 207 25.22 -11.06 0.45
N VAL A 208 24.05 -11.55 0.05
CA VAL A 208 23.15 -12.28 0.94
C VAL A 208 23.63 -13.74 1.01
N PRO A 209 24.07 -14.25 2.17
CA PRO A 209 24.44 -15.65 2.30
C PRO A 209 23.22 -16.50 1.95
N GLN A 210 23.34 -17.40 0.97
CA GLN A 210 22.27 -18.32 0.55
C GLN A 210 21.68 -19.16 1.71
N SER A 211 22.36 -19.22 2.85
CA SER A 211 21.86 -19.78 4.10
C SER A 211 20.59 -19.08 4.63
N ILE A 212 20.46 -17.75 4.53
CA ILE A 212 19.32 -17.00 5.07
C ILE A 212 18.13 -17.06 4.11
N ALA A 213 18.37 -16.91 2.80
CA ALA A 213 17.35 -17.07 1.77
C ALA A 213 16.81 -18.51 1.73
N GLY A 214 17.69 -19.50 1.86
CA GLY A 214 17.33 -20.91 1.97
C GLY A 214 16.54 -21.24 3.23
N LYS A 215 16.89 -20.65 4.39
CA LYS A 215 16.13 -20.83 5.65
C LYS A 215 14.77 -20.16 5.62
N ALA A 216 14.65 -18.97 5.03
CA ALA A 216 13.36 -18.29 4.85
C ALA A 216 12.44 -19.08 3.89
N SER A 217 12.99 -19.58 2.78
CA SER A 217 12.25 -20.44 1.85
C SER A 217 11.87 -21.79 2.47
N ALA A 218 12.75 -22.39 3.29
CA ALA A 218 12.47 -23.64 4.01
C ALA A 218 11.49 -23.46 5.18
N ALA A 219 11.44 -22.29 5.81
CA ALA A 219 10.46 -21.95 6.83
C ALA A 219 9.06 -21.71 6.22
N ILE A 220 9.00 -21.09 5.04
CA ILE A 220 7.75 -20.89 4.29
C ILE A 220 7.25 -22.20 3.68
N GLY A 221 8.13 -23.09 3.21
CA GLY A 221 7.76 -24.42 2.69
C GLY A 221 7.43 -25.47 3.77
N ARG A 222 7.40 -25.08 5.04
CA ARG A 222 7.04 -25.93 6.19
C ARG A 222 5.66 -25.62 6.80
N PHE A 223 4.94 -24.65 6.24
CA PHE A 223 3.53 -24.37 6.55
C PHE A 223 2.63 -24.84 5.41
#